data_AF-A0A0P1B445-F1
#
_entry.id   AF-A0A0P1B445-F1
#
_cell.length_a   1.000
_cell.length_b   1.000
_cell.length_c   1.000
_cell.angle_alpha   90.00
_cell.angle_beta   90.00
_cell.angle_gamma   90.00
#
_symmetry.space_group_name_H-M   'P 1'
#
loop_
_entity.id
_entity.type
_entity.pdbx_description
1 polymer ?
#
loop_
_entity_poly.entity_id
_entity_poly.type
_entity_poly.pdbx_seq_one_letter_code
_entity_poly.pdbx_strand_id
1 'polypeptide(L)'
;MVTTRCKLATLLAKAVEEEQDEDHPSSCFKDVAAYMQSLSASAVDVELSTLCMGDFDDDGKKLLGWFLDFLRKEMSGRQNFQVLQAYLNRFLKLHEDLLVADPALLAQADALGTIQQQQWQHLQKLLHNNLCLVQYLSKIQM
;
A
#
# COMPACT_ATOMS: atom_id res chain seq x y z
N MET A 1 8.22 5.10 -22.59
CA MET A 1 8.77 6.18 -21.75
C MET A 1 7.74 6.51 -20.67
N VAL A 2 7.76 5.81 -19.54
CA VAL A 2 6.75 5.94 -18.44
C VAL A 2 7.23 6.91 -17.33
N THR A 3 8.45 7.45 -17.45
CA THR A 3 9.25 7.94 -16.30
C THR A 3 9.16 9.43 -15.96
N THR A 4 8.17 10.18 -16.46
CA THR A 4 8.14 11.66 -16.30
C THR A 4 7.00 12.24 -15.47
N ARG A 5 6.12 11.43 -14.86
CA ARG A 5 4.93 11.96 -14.16
C ARG A 5 5.19 12.45 -12.74
N CYS A 6 5.87 11.64 -11.94
CA CYS A 6 6.23 11.94 -10.56
C CYS A 6 7.35 11.03 -10.08
N LYS A 7 7.95 11.34 -8.94
CA LYS A 7 9.09 10.56 -8.43
C LYS A 7 8.64 9.16 -7.98
N LEU A 8 7.42 9.03 -7.46
CA LEU A 8 6.83 7.73 -7.13
C LEU A 8 6.74 6.81 -8.35
N ALA A 9 6.28 7.33 -9.50
CA ALA A 9 6.17 6.55 -10.73
C ALA A 9 7.53 5.99 -11.19
N THR A 10 8.59 6.80 -11.12
CA THR A 10 9.95 6.37 -11.47
C THR A 10 10.48 5.30 -10.53
N LEU A 11 10.20 5.41 -9.23
CA LEU A 11 10.61 4.40 -8.25
C LEU A 11 9.82 3.08 -8.40
N LEU A 12 8.52 3.15 -8.71
CA LEU A 12 7.71 1.97 -8.99
C LEU A 12 8.20 1.23 -10.25
N ALA A 13 8.49 1.96 -11.33
CA ALA A 13 9.05 1.38 -12.55
C ALA A 13 10.39 0.67 -12.27
N LYS A 14 11.31 1.34 -11.57
CA LYS A 14 12.61 0.77 -11.18
C LYS A 14 12.44 -0.50 -10.34
N ALA A 15 11.52 -0.49 -9.38
CA ALA A 15 11.28 -1.64 -8.52
C ALA A 15 10.76 -2.86 -9.30
N VAL A 16 9.92 -2.65 -10.31
CA VAL A 16 9.38 -3.73 -11.16
C VAL A 16 10.44 -4.25 -12.13
N GLU A 17 11.31 -3.39 -12.66
CA GLU A 17 12.47 -3.81 -13.46
C GLU A 17 13.43 -4.68 -12.63
N GLU A 18 13.73 -4.27 -11.39
CA GLU A 18 14.58 -5.03 -10.47
C GLU A 18 13.98 -6.38 -10.03
N GLU A 19 12.65 -6.53 -10.06
CA GLU A 19 11.99 -7.80 -9.74
C GLU A 19 12.15 -8.85 -10.86
N GLN A 20 12.49 -8.43 -12.08
CA GLN A 20 12.71 -9.34 -13.21
C GLN A 20 14.13 -9.90 -13.26
N ASP A 21 15.09 -9.27 -12.56
CA ASP A 21 16.44 -9.80 -12.38
C ASP A 21 16.48 -10.75 -11.17
N GLU A 22 16.54 -12.07 -11.43
CA GLU A 22 16.43 -13.14 -10.40
C GLU A 22 17.53 -13.13 -9.31
N ASP A 23 18.54 -12.26 -9.39
CA ASP A 23 19.72 -12.34 -8.53
C ASP A 23 19.53 -11.75 -7.12
N HIS A 24 18.50 -10.95 -6.83
CA HIS A 24 18.32 -10.29 -5.51
C HIS A 24 16.87 -10.34 -4.96
N PRO A 25 16.51 -11.31 -4.10
CA PRO A 25 15.14 -11.46 -3.57
C PRO A 25 14.76 -10.44 -2.47
N SER A 26 15.66 -9.54 -2.11
CA SER A 26 15.48 -8.68 -0.93
C SER A 26 15.16 -7.24 -1.32
N SER A 27 13.85 -7.02 -1.50
CA SER A 27 13.18 -5.74 -1.24
C SER A 27 13.24 -4.67 -2.33
N CYS A 28 12.80 -4.97 -3.56
CA CYS A 28 12.75 -3.95 -4.62
C CYS A 28 11.85 -2.74 -4.29
N PHE A 29 10.95 -2.87 -3.32
CA PHE A 29 10.09 -1.76 -2.86
C PHE A 29 10.63 -0.94 -1.69
N LYS A 30 11.85 -1.20 -1.19
CA LYS A 30 12.45 -0.43 -0.08
C LYS A 30 12.52 1.05 -0.38
N ASP A 31 12.97 1.40 -1.58
CA ASP A 31 13.15 2.78 -2.00
C ASP A 31 11.79 3.50 -2.11
N VAL A 32 10.76 2.80 -2.58
CA VAL A 32 9.38 3.31 -2.64
C VAL A 32 8.86 3.57 -1.23
N ALA A 33 9.02 2.62 -0.31
CA ALA A 33 8.57 2.76 1.07
C ALA A 33 9.29 3.88 1.81
N ALA A 34 10.62 4.00 1.64
CA ALA A 34 11.43 5.04 2.24
C ALA A 34 11.05 6.43 1.69
N TYR A 35 10.82 6.53 0.38
CA TYR A 35 10.37 7.77 -0.24
C TYR A 35 9.00 8.19 0.29
N MET A 36 8.00 7.31 0.27
CA MET A 36 6.65 7.60 0.76
C MET A 36 6.63 8.03 2.23
N GLN A 37 7.44 7.40 3.09
CA GLN A 37 7.55 7.77 4.51
C GLN A 37 8.23 9.13 4.73
N SER A 38 9.05 9.59 3.80
CA SER A 38 9.68 10.92 3.86
C SER A 38 8.72 12.07 3.50
N LEU A 39 7.57 11.75 2.90
CA LEU A 39 6.60 12.73 2.43
C LEU A 39 5.66 13.19 3.54
N SER A 40 5.24 14.45 3.46
CA SER A 40 4.10 14.94 4.22
C SER A 40 2.79 14.35 3.66
N ALA A 41 1.71 14.38 4.45
CA ALA A 41 0.40 13.88 4.01
C ALA A 41 -0.08 14.54 2.70
N SER A 42 0.14 15.85 2.54
CA SER A 42 -0.19 16.57 1.31
C SER A 42 0.69 16.17 0.13
N ALA A 43 1.98 15.88 0.36
CA ALA A 43 2.87 15.44 -0.71
C ALA A 43 2.56 14.00 -1.16
N VAL A 44 2.17 13.12 -0.23
CA VAL A 44 1.63 11.79 -0.56
C VAL A 44 0.40 11.93 -1.46
N ASP A 45 -0.49 12.87 -1.14
CA ASP A 45 -1.69 13.09 -1.93
C ASP A 45 -1.38 13.51 -3.39
N VAL A 46 -0.41 14.41 -3.55
CA VAL A 46 0.07 14.83 -4.87
C VAL A 46 0.69 13.67 -5.63
N GLU A 47 1.57 12.89 -5.00
CA GLU A 47 2.18 11.72 -5.66
C GLU A 47 1.10 10.69 -6.08
N LEU A 48 0.13 10.37 -5.21
CA LEU A 48 -0.92 9.40 -5.53
C LEU A 48 -1.89 9.89 -6.63
N SER A 49 -2.25 11.16 -6.65
CA SER A 49 -3.12 11.73 -7.69
C SER A 49 -2.40 11.86 -9.04
N THR A 50 -1.09 12.08 -9.04
CA THR A 50 -0.28 12.20 -10.27
C THR A 50 0.07 10.86 -10.92
N LEU A 51 -0.10 9.73 -10.21
CA LEU A 51 0.06 8.39 -10.79
C LEU A 51 -0.86 8.19 -12.01
N CYS A 52 -2.09 8.71 -11.92
CA CYS A 52 -3.06 8.66 -13.00
C CYS A 52 -3.90 9.94 -12.99
N MET A 53 -3.62 10.86 -13.91
CA MET A 53 -4.45 12.05 -14.13
C MET A 53 -5.53 11.69 -15.14
N GLY A 54 -6.79 11.68 -14.70
CA GLY A 54 -7.95 11.12 -15.41
C GLY A 54 -7.96 11.28 -16.93
N ASP A 55 -7.80 10.14 -17.61
CA ASP A 55 -8.42 9.69 -18.86
C ASP A 55 -7.75 8.35 -19.22
N PHE A 56 -8.10 7.28 -18.50
CA PHE A 56 -7.83 5.85 -18.77
C PHE A 56 -6.55 5.46 -19.55
N ASP A 57 -5.45 6.18 -19.42
CA ASP A 57 -4.25 5.84 -20.17
C ASP A 57 -3.63 4.56 -19.63
N ASP A 58 -3.20 3.69 -20.55
CA ASP A 58 -2.71 2.36 -20.19
C ASP A 58 -1.47 2.44 -19.28
N ASP A 59 -0.71 3.54 -19.36
CA ASP A 59 0.45 3.76 -18.50
C ASP A 59 0.05 4.14 -17.06
N GLY A 60 -0.99 4.96 -16.87
CA GLY A 60 -1.54 5.24 -15.55
C GLY A 60 -2.09 3.98 -14.89
N LYS A 61 -2.83 3.15 -15.63
CA LYS A 61 -3.32 1.85 -15.13
C LYS A 61 -2.21 0.93 -14.65
N LYS A 62 -1.11 0.84 -15.41
CA LYS A 62 0.08 0.07 -15.00
C LYS A 62 0.67 0.60 -13.70
N LEU A 63 0.80 1.92 -13.57
CA LEU A 63 1.32 2.56 -12.35
C LEU A 63 0.44 2.26 -11.13
N LEU A 64 -0.88 2.28 -11.30
CA LEU A 64 -1.83 1.91 -10.24
C LEU A 64 -1.69 0.44 -9.83
N GLY A 65 -1.53 -0.46 -10.81
CA GLY A 65 -1.26 -1.88 -10.54
C GLY A 65 0.05 -2.10 -9.79
N TRP A 66 1.14 -1.44 -10.21
CA TRP A 66 2.41 -1.51 -9.49
C TRP A 66 2.32 -0.97 -8.07
N PHE A 67 1.51 0.07 -7.84
CA PHE A 67 1.28 0.57 -6.50
C PHE A 67 0.47 -0.40 -5.63
N LEU A 68 -0.51 -1.12 -6.20
CA LEU A 68 -1.22 -2.20 -5.51
C LEU A 68 -0.28 -3.36 -5.15
N ASP A 69 0.61 -3.75 -6.07
CA ASP A 69 1.64 -4.77 -5.81
C ASP A 69 2.62 -4.32 -4.72
N PHE A 70 3.03 -3.05 -4.72
CA PHE A 70 3.80 -2.42 -3.65
C PHE A 70 3.12 -2.59 -2.30
N LEU A 71 1.86 -2.16 -2.18
CA LEU A 71 1.09 -2.27 -0.95
C LEU A 71 0.94 -3.73 -0.52
N ARG A 72 0.73 -4.66 -1.45
CA ARG A 72 0.61 -6.10 -1.16
C ARG A 72 1.88 -6.66 -0.51
N LYS A 73 3.05 -6.35 -1.05
CA LYS A 73 4.33 -6.83 -0.50
C LYS A 73 4.63 -6.21 0.85
N GLU A 74 4.48 -4.89 0.98
CA GLU A 74 4.74 -4.19 2.25
C GLU A 74 3.79 -4.64 3.36
N MET A 75 2.51 -4.85 3.04
CA MET A 75 1.51 -5.29 4.02
C MET A 75 1.76 -6.71 4.53
N SER A 76 2.37 -7.56 3.69
CA SER A 76 2.80 -8.90 4.08
C SER A 76 3.97 -8.86 5.08
N GLY A 77 4.77 -7.79 5.08
CA GLY A 77 5.90 -7.57 5.99
C GLY A 77 5.53 -7.23 7.43
N ARG A 78 4.23 -7.08 7.76
CA ARG A 78 3.69 -6.79 9.11
C ARG A 78 4.27 -5.56 9.80
N GLN A 79 4.84 -4.63 9.04
CA GLN A 79 5.39 -3.38 9.55
C GLN A 79 4.56 -2.20 9.05
N ASN A 80 4.59 -1.09 9.79
CA ASN A 80 3.97 0.18 9.39
C ASN A 80 2.50 0.06 8.96
N PHE A 81 1.75 -0.89 9.52
CA PHE A 81 0.39 -1.22 9.09
C PHE A 81 -0.52 0.02 9.01
N GLN A 82 -0.49 0.89 10.03
CA GLN A 82 -1.30 2.11 10.05
C GLN A 82 -0.99 3.06 8.89
N VAL A 83 0.31 3.22 8.56
CA VAL A 83 0.75 4.09 7.45
C VAL A 83 0.30 3.50 6.11
N LEU A 84 0.50 2.18 5.91
CA LEU A 84 0.03 1.48 4.72
C LEU A 84 -1.49 1.53 4.57
N GLN A 85 -2.25 1.45 5.66
CA GLN A 85 -3.70 1.62 5.65
C GLN A 85 -4.12 3.04 5.23
N ALA A 86 -3.38 4.07 5.68
CA ALA A 86 -3.65 5.44 5.26
C ALA A 86 -3.39 5.63 3.76
N TYR A 87 -2.29 5.08 3.24
CA TYR A 87 -1.99 5.10 1.81
C TYR A 87 -3.04 4.35 0.99
N LEU A 88 -3.42 3.14 1.41
CA LEU A 88 -4.46 2.35 0.76
C LEU A 88 -5.80 3.10 0.74
N ASN A 89 -6.23 3.67 1.88
CA ASN A 89 -7.49 4.41 1.94
C ASN A 89 -7.49 5.60 0.97
N ARG A 90 -6.40 6.37 0.91
CA ARG A 90 -6.31 7.52 0.03
C ARG A 90 -6.26 7.11 -1.44
N PHE A 91 -5.48 6.09 -1.77
CA PHE A 91 -5.38 5.53 -3.11
C PHE A 91 -6.76 5.07 -3.63
N LEU A 92 -7.50 4.28 -2.84
CA LEU A 92 -8.83 3.81 -3.24
C LEU A 92 -9.79 4.97 -3.49
N LYS A 93 -9.79 6.00 -2.62
CA LYS A 93 -10.65 7.18 -2.78
C LYS A 93 -10.29 8.03 -4.00
N LEU A 94 -9.02 8.10 -4.38
CA LEU A 94 -8.60 8.89 -5.53
C LEU A 94 -8.93 8.21 -6.86
N HIS A 95 -8.92 6.87 -6.87
CA HIS A 95 -8.97 6.08 -8.09
C HIS A 95 -10.18 5.14 -8.17
N GLU A 96 -11.21 5.35 -7.34
CA GLU A 96 -12.36 4.42 -7.21
C GLU A 96 -13.06 4.15 -8.55
N ASP A 97 -13.36 5.19 -9.32
CA ASP A 97 -14.05 5.06 -10.61
C ASP A 97 -13.25 4.20 -11.60
N LEU A 98 -11.93 4.37 -11.61
CA LEU A 98 -11.04 3.64 -12.52
C LEU A 98 -10.82 2.20 -12.04
N LEU A 99 -10.68 1.99 -10.74
CA LEU A 99 -10.56 0.64 -10.15
C LEU A 99 -11.81 -0.20 -10.43
N VAL A 100 -13.01 0.40 -10.34
CA VAL A 100 -14.28 -0.30 -10.62
C VAL A 100 -14.43 -0.58 -12.11
N ALA A 101 -13.96 0.32 -12.98
CA ALA A 101 -14.04 0.16 -14.43
C ALA A 101 -13.04 -0.86 -15.01
N ASP A 102 -11.94 -1.16 -14.31
CA ASP A 102 -10.91 -2.12 -14.75
C ASP A 102 -10.94 -3.42 -13.91
N PRO A 103 -11.45 -4.53 -14.48
CA PRO A 103 -11.55 -5.80 -13.76
C PRO A 103 -10.21 -6.34 -13.24
N ALA A 104 -9.09 -6.04 -13.90
CA ALA A 104 -7.79 -6.53 -13.49
C ALA A 104 -7.29 -5.78 -12.25
N LEU A 105 -7.45 -4.46 -12.22
CA LEU A 105 -7.11 -3.65 -11.03
C LEU A 105 -8.04 -3.97 -9.86
N LEU A 106 -9.34 -4.19 -10.12
CA LEU A 106 -10.29 -4.59 -9.08
C LEU A 106 -9.89 -5.92 -8.44
N ALA A 107 -9.50 -6.92 -9.25
CA ALA A 107 -9.05 -8.21 -8.75
C ALA A 107 -7.77 -8.10 -7.90
N GLN A 108 -6.83 -7.22 -8.29
CA GLN A 108 -5.64 -6.95 -7.48
C GLN A 108 -5.98 -6.29 -6.14
N ALA A 109 -6.91 -5.32 -6.15
CA ALA A 109 -7.37 -4.66 -4.94
C ALA A 109 -8.10 -5.63 -3.99
N ASP A 110 -8.89 -6.57 -4.52
CA ASP A 110 -9.56 -7.61 -3.73
C ASP A 110 -8.57 -8.59 -3.09
N ALA A 111 -7.56 -9.03 -3.85
CA ALA A 111 -6.48 -9.86 -3.31
C ALA A 111 -5.71 -9.14 -2.19
N LEU A 112 -5.43 -7.85 -2.36
CA LEU A 112 -4.84 -7.01 -1.32
C LEU A 112 -5.75 -6.90 -0.09
N GLY A 113 -7.06 -6.74 -0.29
CA GLY A 113 -8.08 -6.70 0.76
C GLY A 113 -8.08 -7.96 1.63
N THR A 114 -7.89 -9.13 1.02
CA THR A 114 -7.77 -10.40 1.77
C THR A 114 -6.55 -10.40 2.69
N ILE A 115 -5.39 -9.95 2.21
CA ILE A 115 -4.16 -9.86 3.01
C ILE A 115 -4.33 -8.82 4.12
N GLN A 116 -4.90 -7.66 3.79
CA GLN A 116 -5.19 -6.59 4.75
C GLN A 116 -6.05 -7.08 5.91
N GLN A 117 -7.12 -7.81 5.59
CA GLN A 117 -8.06 -8.31 6.59
C GLN A 117 -7.38 -9.33 7.51
N GLN A 118 -6.52 -10.20 6.99
CA GLN A 118 -5.75 -11.14 7.80
C GLN A 118 -4.81 -10.42 8.77
N GLN A 119 -4.08 -9.39 8.31
CA GLN A 119 -3.19 -8.62 9.19
C GLN A 119 -3.98 -7.84 10.25
N TRP A 120 -5.12 -7.26 9.87
CA TRP A 120 -6.01 -6.56 10.79
C TRP A 120 -6.54 -7.49 11.89
N GLN A 121 -7.04 -8.67 11.53
CA GLN A 121 -7.52 -9.66 12.50
C GLN A 121 -6.42 -10.09 13.48
N HIS A 122 -5.19 -10.27 13.00
CA HIS A 122 -4.05 -10.56 13.86
C HIS A 122 -3.79 -9.44 14.86
N LEU A 123 -3.73 -8.19 14.39
CA LEU A 123 -3.52 -7.01 15.24
C LEU A 123 -4.65 -6.84 16.26
N GLN A 124 -5.91 -6.97 15.81
CA GLN A 124 -7.08 -6.88 16.67
C GLN A 124 -7.07 -7.93 17.78
N LYS A 125 -6.67 -9.17 17.47
CA LYS A 125 -6.55 -10.24 18.47
C LYS A 125 -5.51 -9.89 19.54
N LEU A 126 -4.35 -9.36 19.14
CA LEU A 126 -3.31 -8.93 20.07
C LEU A 126 -3.79 -7.79 20.96
N LEU A 127 -4.39 -6.75 20.37
CA LEU A 127 -4.92 -5.60 21.12
C LEU A 127 -6.00 -6.03 22.11
N HIS A 128 -6.95 -6.85 21.67
CA HIS A 128 -8.03 -7.36 22.51
C HIS A 128 -7.49 -8.17 23.69
N ASN A 129 -6.55 -9.10 23.44
CA ASN A 129 -5.99 -9.94 24.48
C ASN A 129 -5.26 -9.10 25.55
N ASN A 130 -4.43 -8.15 25.13
CA ASN A 130 -3.74 -7.24 26.05
C ASN A 130 -4.72 -6.38 26.85
N LEU A 131 -5.77 -5.84 26.20
CA LEU A 131 -6.78 -5.03 26.88
C LEU A 131 -7.51 -5.83 27.96
N CYS A 132 -7.90 -7.08 27.67
CA CYS A 132 -8.53 -7.96 28.65
C CYS A 132 -7.62 -8.24 29.85
N LEU A 133 -6.33 -8.49 29.63
CA LEU A 133 -5.36 -8.73 30.70
C LEU A 133 -5.18 -7.47 31.57
N VAL A 134 -5.01 -6.30 30.95
CA VAL A 134 -4.89 -5.03 31.67
C VAL A 134 -6.13 -4.77 32.52
N GLN A 135 -7.33 -4.97 31.96
CA GLN A 135 -8.59 -4.79 32.67
C GLN A 135 -8.77 -5.78 33.83
N TYR A 136 -8.29 -7.02 33.68
CA TYR A 136 -8.32 -8.01 34.75
C TYR A 136 -7.37 -7.61 35.88
N LEU A 137 -6.13 -7.26 35.55
CA LEU A 137 -5.11 -6.87 36.53
C LEU A 137 -5.47 -5.57 37.27
N SER A 138 -6.05 -4.59 36.58
CA SER A 138 -6.47 -3.34 37.21
C SER A 138 -7.58 -3.55 38.26
N LYS A 139 -8.38 -4.61 38.11
CA LYS A 139 -9.44 -4.97 39.06
C LYS A 139 -8.94 -5.77 40.26
N ILE A 140 -7.73 -6.33 40.22
CA ILE A 140 -7.10 -7.05 41.35
C ILE A 140 -6.34 -6.09 42.27
N GLN A 141 -5.91 -4.94 41.75
CA GLN A 141 -5.17 -3.92 42.51
C GLN A 141 -6.09 -2.92 43.26
N MET A 142 -7.41 -3.05 43.11
CA MET A 142 -8.42 -2.43 44.00
C MET A 142 -8.98 -3.50 44.93
#